data_AF-A0A4Q3Y8I5-F1
#
_entry.id   AF-A0A4Q3Y8I5-F1
#
_cell.length_a   1.000
_cell.length_b   1.000
_cell.length_c   1.000
_cell.angle_alpha   90.00
_cell.angle_beta   90.00
_cell.angle_gamma   90.00
#
_symmetry.space_group_name_H-M   'P 1'
#
loop_
_entity.id
_entity.type
_entity.pdbx_description
1 polymer ?
#
loop_
_entity_poly.entity_id
_entity_poly.type
_entity_poly.pdbx_seq_one_letter_code
_entity_poly.pdbx_strand_id
1 'polypeptide(L)'
;MKRILAAMAILMGFAVSAQACPDFNQWGESYKATGQQLFQERQFNVVAGGSNYIWNCPNVRPGTDRGAGYFTTAPDFTFDLSGMGGYQLVISVVSRCDAALLVNTASANWYYDDDDNGNLDPRIVLTRPANGYLDIWVGTYDGEYCDAVLSLETFRR
;
A
#
# COMPACT_ATOMS: atom_id res chain seq x y z
N MET A 1 26.41 50.03 -42.18
CA MET A 1 26.67 48.56 -42.09
C MET A 1 26.09 48.06 -40.78
N LYS A 2 24.92 47.40 -40.82
CA LYS A 2 24.18 46.90 -39.65
C LYS A 2 24.77 45.54 -39.23
N ARG A 3 25.24 45.42 -37.97
CA ARG A 3 25.61 44.13 -37.37
C ARG A 3 24.39 43.59 -36.62
N ILE A 4 23.82 42.49 -37.12
CA ILE A 4 22.74 41.77 -36.45
C ILE A 4 23.40 40.79 -35.48
N LEU A 5 23.19 41.00 -34.18
CA LEU A 5 23.57 40.05 -33.13
C LEU A 5 22.42 39.04 -32.98
N ALA A 6 22.66 37.78 -33.31
CA ALA A 6 21.74 36.68 -33.03
C ALA A 6 21.97 36.21 -31.59
N ALA A 7 20.97 36.37 -30.72
CA ALA A 7 20.99 35.78 -29.38
C ALA A 7 20.44 34.34 -29.46
N MET A 8 21.29 33.34 -29.22
CA MET A 8 20.84 31.97 -28.98
C MET A 8 20.30 31.88 -27.54
N ALA A 9 19.00 31.73 -27.40
CA ALA A 9 18.37 31.36 -26.13
C ALA A 9 18.56 29.84 -25.92
N ILE A 10 19.36 29.46 -24.92
CA ILE A 10 19.48 28.08 -24.47
C ILE A 10 18.29 27.81 -23.55
N LEU A 11 17.29 27.07 -24.04
CA LEU A 11 16.24 26.49 -23.19
C LEU A 11 16.83 25.30 -22.43
N MET A 12 17.18 25.49 -21.16
CA MET A 12 17.39 24.38 -20.23
C MET A 12 16.02 23.78 -19.89
N GLY A 13 15.70 22.63 -20.47
CA GLY A 13 14.53 21.85 -20.09
C GLY A 13 14.74 21.24 -18.70
N PHE A 14 13.88 21.57 -17.74
CA PHE A 14 13.83 20.86 -16.47
C PHE A 14 13.22 19.48 -16.72
N ALA A 15 14.03 18.42 -16.59
CA ALA A 15 13.51 17.07 -16.54
C ALA A 15 12.87 16.86 -15.16
N VAL A 16 11.53 16.88 -15.10
CA VAL A 16 10.80 16.42 -13.92
C VAL A 16 10.78 14.90 -14.00
N SER A 17 11.55 14.22 -13.16
CA SER A 17 11.40 12.77 -12.98
C SER A 17 10.02 12.51 -12.36
N ALA A 18 9.14 11.83 -13.08
CA ALA A 18 7.90 11.33 -12.50
C ALA A 18 8.28 10.31 -11.41
N GLN A 19 7.95 10.63 -10.16
CA GLN A 19 8.16 9.72 -9.06
C GLN A 19 7.06 8.66 -9.07
N ALA A 20 7.45 7.38 -9.11
CA ALA A 20 6.53 6.28 -8.94
C ALA A 20 6.00 6.25 -7.50
N CYS A 21 4.70 5.99 -7.35
CA CYS A 21 4.01 5.96 -6.07
C CYS A 21 2.99 4.84 -6.07
N PRO A 22 2.62 4.29 -4.90
CA PRO A 22 1.51 3.35 -4.79
C PRO A 22 0.26 3.89 -5.48
N ASP A 23 -0.34 3.09 -6.37
CA ASP A 23 -1.46 3.49 -7.22
C ASP A 23 -2.56 2.41 -7.20
N PHE A 24 -3.67 2.72 -6.53
CA PHE A 24 -4.84 1.82 -6.44
C PHE A 24 -5.59 1.65 -7.78
N ASN A 25 -5.19 2.35 -8.85
CA ASN A 25 -5.74 2.09 -10.19
C ASN A 25 -5.04 0.90 -10.89
N GLN A 26 -3.96 0.38 -10.31
CA GLN A 26 -3.31 -0.85 -10.72
C GLN A 26 -3.94 -2.05 -10.00
N TRP A 27 -3.65 -3.26 -10.48
CA TRP A 27 -4.15 -4.49 -9.90
C TRP A 27 -2.99 -5.35 -9.39
N GLY A 28 -3.17 -5.89 -8.18
CA GLY A 28 -2.32 -6.94 -7.63
C GLY A 28 -2.88 -8.32 -7.92
N GLU A 29 -2.33 -9.33 -7.26
CA GLU A 29 -2.92 -10.66 -7.27
C GLU A 29 -4.35 -10.59 -6.72
N SER A 30 -5.32 -11.03 -7.52
CA SER A 30 -6.71 -10.70 -7.30
C SER A 30 -7.51 -11.86 -6.70
N TYR A 31 -8.28 -11.56 -5.66
CA TYR A 31 -9.08 -12.53 -4.92
C TYR A 31 -10.50 -12.03 -4.68
N LYS A 32 -11.42 -12.98 -4.48
CA LYS A 32 -12.78 -12.68 -4.00
C LYS A 32 -12.97 -13.30 -2.62
N ALA A 33 -13.52 -12.55 -1.68
CA ALA A 33 -13.79 -13.07 -0.36
C ALA A 33 -15.06 -12.45 0.25
N THR A 34 -15.74 -13.22 1.08
CA THR A 34 -16.83 -12.71 1.92
C THR A 34 -16.40 -12.54 3.37
N GLY A 35 -17.08 -11.67 4.10
CA GLY A 35 -16.88 -11.53 5.55
C GLY A 35 -17.05 -12.85 6.31
N GLN A 36 -17.90 -13.77 5.81
CA GLN A 36 -18.05 -15.11 6.39
C GLN A 36 -16.87 -16.03 6.05
N GLN A 37 -16.33 -15.96 4.83
CA GLN A 37 -15.18 -16.78 4.42
C GLN A 37 -13.91 -16.39 5.17
N LEU A 38 -13.75 -15.11 5.47
CA LEU A 38 -12.62 -14.58 6.25
C LEU A 38 -12.79 -14.80 7.76
N PHE A 39 -13.87 -15.44 8.22
CA PHE A 39 -14.02 -15.78 9.65
C PHE A 39 -13.02 -16.86 10.08
N GLN A 40 -12.40 -17.53 9.12
CA GLN A 40 -11.18 -18.29 9.31
C GLN A 40 -10.04 -17.49 8.67
N GLU A 41 -8.93 -17.35 9.38
CA GLU A 41 -7.73 -16.70 8.86
C GLU A 41 -7.33 -17.25 7.49
N ARG A 42 -7.05 -16.33 6.55
CA ARG A 42 -6.50 -16.64 5.23
C ARG A 42 -5.13 -16.02 5.09
N GLN A 43 -4.15 -16.84 4.72
CA GLN A 43 -2.75 -16.47 4.59
C GLN A 43 -2.31 -16.44 3.13
N PHE A 44 -1.43 -15.51 2.78
CA PHE A 44 -0.88 -15.30 1.44
C PHE A 44 0.62 -15.04 1.54
N ASN A 45 1.43 -15.81 0.80
CA ASN A 45 2.86 -15.56 0.73
C ASN A 45 3.13 -14.33 -0.14
N VAL A 46 4.06 -13.48 0.27
CA VAL A 46 4.43 -12.26 -0.45
C VAL A 46 5.91 -11.97 -0.25
N VAL A 47 6.54 -11.30 -1.21
CA VAL A 47 7.87 -10.70 -1.02
C VAL A 47 7.63 -9.24 -0.68
N ALA A 48 7.86 -8.89 0.58
CA ALA A 48 7.71 -7.52 1.06
C ALA A 48 8.77 -6.61 0.43
N GLY A 49 8.42 -5.36 0.17
CA GLY A 49 9.37 -4.31 -0.18
C GLY A 49 8.89 -3.37 -1.28
N GLY A 50 9.83 -2.68 -1.90
CA GLY A 50 9.56 -1.71 -2.95
C GLY A 50 10.51 -0.52 -2.91
N SER A 51 10.39 0.36 -3.90
CA SER A 51 11.26 1.53 -4.04
C SER A 51 10.56 2.86 -3.77
N ASN A 52 9.23 2.85 -3.63
CA ASN A 52 8.45 4.07 -3.51
C ASN A 52 8.31 4.43 -2.04
N TYR A 53 9.08 5.41 -1.58
CA TYR A 53 8.94 5.95 -0.24
C TYR A 53 7.60 6.68 -0.08
N ILE A 54 6.77 6.21 0.85
CA ILE A 54 5.37 6.62 0.98
C ILE A 54 5.20 8.13 1.19
N TRP A 55 6.07 8.79 1.95
CA TRP A 55 5.90 10.22 2.27
C TRP A 55 6.32 11.17 1.15
N ASN A 56 6.95 10.64 0.09
CA ASN A 56 7.14 11.42 -1.12
C ASN A 56 5.91 11.35 -2.05
N CYS A 57 4.88 10.59 -1.71
CA CYS A 57 3.73 10.31 -2.57
C CYS A 57 2.50 11.17 -2.21
N PRO A 58 2.20 12.24 -2.97
CA PRO A 58 1.11 13.17 -2.62
C PRO A 58 -0.29 12.57 -2.77
N ASN A 59 -0.42 11.47 -3.52
CA ASN A 59 -1.66 10.72 -3.76
C ASN A 59 -1.97 9.69 -2.66
N VAL A 60 -0.99 9.38 -1.80
CA VAL A 60 -1.13 8.44 -0.68
C VAL A 60 -1.19 9.26 0.60
N ARG A 61 -2.29 9.15 1.35
CA ARG A 61 -2.52 9.95 2.57
C ARG A 61 -3.06 9.08 3.71
N PRO A 62 -2.21 8.27 4.35
CA PRO A 62 -2.65 7.37 5.41
C PRO A 62 -3.15 8.14 6.64
N GLY A 63 -4.20 7.62 7.27
CA GLY A 63 -4.85 8.26 8.42
C GLY A 63 -4.59 7.60 9.78
N THR A 64 -3.82 6.52 9.84
CA THR A 64 -3.68 5.68 11.05
C THR A 64 -2.36 5.83 11.78
N ASP A 65 -1.23 5.77 11.09
CA ASP A 65 0.10 5.87 11.71
C ASP A 65 1.11 6.62 10.82
N ARG A 66 2.33 6.84 11.36
CA ARG A 66 3.47 7.50 10.72
C ARG A 66 4.76 6.74 11.01
N GLY A 67 5.33 6.16 9.97
CA GLY A 67 6.64 5.53 10.00
C GLY A 67 7.25 5.46 8.61
N ALA A 68 8.51 5.06 8.48
CA ALA A 68 9.13 4.96 7.15
C ALA A 68 8.58 3.71 6.45
N GLY A 69 8.25 3.82 5.16
CA GLY A 69 7.75 2.68 4.41
C GLY A 69 8.01 2.83 2.93
N TYR A 70 8.50 1.75 2.34
CA TYR A 70 8.79 1.64 0.92
C TYR A 70 7.93 0.55 0.30
N PHE A 71 7.23 0.90 -0.76
CA PHE A 71 6.23 0.05 -1.39
C PHE A 71 6.43 -0.01 -2.91
N THR A 72 5.84 -1.03 -3.52
CA THR A 72 5.70 -1.16 -4.97
C THR A 72 4.70 -0.14 -5.53
N THR A 73 4.68 0.05 -6.86
CA THR A 73 3.71 0.94 -7.53
C THR A 73 2.33 0.29 -7.57
N ALA A 74 2.26 -0.94 -8.08
CA ALA A 74 1.04 -1.74 -8.06
C ALA A 74 0.86 -2.39 -6.68
N PRO A 75 -0.38 -2.62 -6.21
CA PRO A 75 -0.60 -3.40 -5.00
C PRO A 75 -0.10 -4.83 -5.17
N ASP A 76 0.30 -5.47 -4.07
CA ASP A 76 0.61 -6.90 -4.08
C ASP A 76 -0.67 -7.72 -4.23
N PHE A 77 -1.75 -7.25 -3.58
CA PHE A 77 -3.05 -7.92 -3.60
C PHE A 77 -4.21 -6.93 -3.82
N THR A 78 -5.21 -7.37 -4.58
CA THR A 78 -6.50 -6.68 -4.71
C THR A 78 -7.65 -7.65 -4.37
N PHE A 79 -8.38 -7.37 -3.30
CA PHE A 79 -9.51 -8.19 -2.86
C PHE A 79 -10.85 -7.54 -3.23
N ASP A 80 -11.72 -8.27 -3.93
CA ASP A 80 -13.14 -7.93 -4.08
C ASP A 80 -13.93 -8.50 -2.88
N LEU A 81 -14.22 -7.64 -1.90
CA LEU A 81 -14.85 -8.02 -0.64
C LEU A 81 -16.36 -7.84 -0.67
N SER A 82 -17.08 -8.79 -0.07
CA SER A 82 -18.54 -8.73 0.07
C SER A 82 -19.02 -9.26 1.43
N GLY A 83 -20.25 -8.91 1.83
CA GLY A 83 -20.81 -9.39 3.10
C GLY A 83 -20.01 -8.96 4.35
N MET A 84 -19.36 -7.80 4.32
CA MET A 84 -18.52 -7.29 5.42
C MET A 84 -19.31 -6.66 6.58
N GLY A 85 -20.61 -6.42 6.39
CA GLY A 85 -21.48 -5.84 7.42
C GLY A 85 -21.52 -6.68 8.70
N GLY A 86 -21.33 -6.03 9.85
CA GLY A 86 -21.32 -6.70 11.16
C GLY A 86 -19.98 -7.31 11.56
N TYR A 87 -18.94 -7.20 10.72
CA TYR A 87 -17.60 -7.66 11.03
C TYR A 87 -16.64 -6.48 11.28
N GLN A 88 -15.52 -6.77 11.94
CA GLN A 88 -14.26 -6.07 11.77
C GLN A 88 -13.32 -6.95 10.94
N LEU A 89 -12.40 -6.35 10.18
CA LEU A 89 -11.38 -7.06 9.42
C LEU A 89 -10.00 -6.71 10.00
N VAL A 90 -9.26 -7.73 10.38
CA VAL A 90 -7.84 -7.64 10.77
C VAL A 90 -7.00 -8.04 9.58
N ILE A 91 -6.01 -7.20 9.28
CA ILE A 91 -5.01 -7.40 8.24
C ILE A 91 -3.66 -7.32 8.95
N SER A 92 -2.88 -8.37 8.92
CA SER A 92 -1.59 -8.41 9.62
C SER A 92 -0.54 -9.08 8.75
N VAL A 93 0.72 -8.74 8.99
CA VAL A 93 1.86 -9.37 8.33
C VAL A 93 2.71 -10.08 9.38
N VAL A 94 3.34 -11.17 8.98
CA VAL A 94 4.48 -11.76 9.71
C VAL A 94 5.62 -11.89 8.72
N SER A 95 6.79 -11.35 9.04
CA SER A 95 7.88 -11.24 8.08
C SER A 95 9.23 -11.69 8.65
N ARG A 96 10.23 -11.73 7.76
CA ARG A 96 11.64 -11.96 8.13
C ARG A 96 12.43 -10.67 8.29
N CYS A 97 11.79 -9.52 8.18
CA CYS A 97 12.42 -8.20 8.21
C CYS A 97 11.56 -7.20 9.01
N ASP A 98 11.83 -5.92 8.83
CA ASP A 98 11.01 -4.82 9.35
C ASP A 98 10.00 -4.43 8.26
N ALA A 99 8.78 -4.91 8.41
CA ALA A 99 7.75 -4.83 7.38
C ALA A 99 6.84 -3.62 7.58
N ALA A 100 6.27 -3.12 6.49
CA ALA A 100 5.26 -2.07 6.53
C ALA A 100 4.02 -2.51 5.76
N LEU A 101 2.84 -2.06 6.18
CA LEU A 101 1.56 -2.38 5.57
C LEU A 101 0.87 -1.11 5.12
N LEU A 102 0.45 -1.08 3.86
CA LEU A 102 -0.35 -0.01 3.30
C LEU A 102 -1.62 -0.60 2.68
N VAL A 103 -2.75 0.02 3.00
CA VAL A 103 -4.08 -0.45 2.56
C VAL A 103 -4.86 0.71 1.96
N ASN A 104 -5.45 0.49 0.78
CA ASN A 104 -6.46 1.36 0.19
C ASN A 104 -7.82 0.65 0.16
N THR A 105 -8.89 1.37 0.50
CA THR A 105 -10.25 0.83 0.48
C THR A 105 -11.02 1.32 -0.74
N ALA A 106 -12.13 0.68 -1.09
CA ALA A 106 -13.03 1.07 -2.19
C ALA A 106 -13.50 2.55 -2.16
N SER A 107 -13.46 3.20 -0.99
CA SER A 107 -13.76 4.63 -0.83
C SER A 107 -12.52 5.53 -0.93
N ALA A 108 -11.40 5.01 -1.43
CA ALA A 108 -10.10 5.64 -1.53
C ALA A 108 -9.50 6.14 -0.20
N ASN A 109 -9.90 5.56 0.94
CA ASN A 109 -9.24 5.82 2.22
C ASN A 109 -7.98 4.98 2.34
N TRP A 110 -6.90 5.60 2.84
CA TRP A 110 -5.59 4.98 3.05
C TRP A 110 -5.30 4.72 4.52
N TYR A 111 -4.70 3.58 4.80
CA TYR A 111 -4.28 3.12 6.13
C TYR A 111 -2.84 2.63 6.05
N TYR A 112 -2.03 2.96 7.04
CA TYR A 112 -0.62 2.59 7.14
C TYR A 112 -0.32 2.11 8.56
N ASP A 113 0.58 1.15 8.66
CA ASP A 113 1.18 0.66 9.90
C ASP A 113 2.54 -0.02 9.62
N ASP A 114 3.50 0.04 10.53
CA ASP A 114 4.78 -0.69 10.47
C ASP A 114 5.10 -1.58 11.69
N ASP A 115 4.40 -1.46 12.82
CA ASP A 115 4.84 -2.10 14.08
C ASP A 115 3.75 -2.74 14.95
N ASP A 116 2.45 -2.53 14.67
CA ASP A 116 1.37 -2.87 15.64
C ASP A 116 1.07 -4.39 15.78
N ASN A 117 1.72 -5.26 14.98
CA ASN A 117 1.66 -6.72 15.17
C ASN A 117 2.76 -7.26 16.10
N GLY A 118 3.72 -6.41 16.48
CA GLY A 118 4.92 -6.78 17.23
C GLY A 118 5.99 -7.42 16.34
N ASN A 119 7.22 -7.58 16.86
CA ASN A 119 8.38 -8.09 16.11
C ASN A 119 8.70 -7.27 14.83
N LEU A 120 8.41 -5.96 14.84
CA LEU A 120 8.54 -5.07 13.66
C LEU A 120 7.64 -5.47 12.49
N ASP A 121 6.52 -6.14 12.82
CA ASP A 121 5.52 -6.50 11.83
C ASP A 121 4.27 -5.63 11.99
N PRO A 122 3.60 -5.27 10.88
CA PRO A 122 2.46 -4.37 10.88
C PRO A 122 1.12 -5.07 11.02
N ARG A 123 0.13 -4.35 11.58
CA ARG A 123 -1.26 -4.78 11.71
C ARG A 123 -2.25 -3.62 11.60
N ILE A 124 -3.17 -3.72 10.64
CA ILE A 124 -4.28 -2.78 10.45
C ILE A 124 -5.62 -3.45 10.80
N VAL A 125 -6.45 -2.74 11.58
CA VAL A 125 -7.81 -3.17 11.89
C VAL A 125 -8.83 -2.23 11.28
N LEU A 126 -9.55 -2.71 10.27
CA LEU A 126 -10.72 -2.01 9.73
C LEU A 126 -11.93 -2.35 10.60
N THR A 127 -12.31 -1.42 11.48
CA THR A 127 -13.41 -1.66 12.43
C THR A 127 -14.77 -1.70 11.75
N ARG A 128 -14.98 -1.02 10.61
CA ARG A 128 -16.24 -1.04 9.85
C ARG A 128 -15.92 -1.30 8.36
N PRO A 129 -15.38 -2.47 7.99
CA PRO A 129 -14.95 -2.71 6.62
C PRO A 129 -16.14 -2.64 5.67
N ALA A 130 -15.97 -1.93 4.56
CA ALA A 130 -16.96 -1.83 3.51
C ALA A 130 -16.85 -3.02 2.54
N ASN A 131 -17.91 -3.26 1.77
CA ASN A 131 -17.80 -4.09 0.57
C ASN A 131 -17.09 -3.31 -0.54
N GLY A 132 -16.57 -4.04 -1.53
CA GLY A 132 -15.82 -3.50 -2.66
C GLY A 132 -14.35 -3.85 -2.60
N TYR A 133 -13.54 -3.16 -3.41
CA TYR A 133 -12.12 -3.44 -3.50
C TYR A 133 -11.34 -3.03 -2.25
N LEU A 134 -10.35 -3.84 -1.91
CA LEU A 134 -9.35 -3.60 -0.90
C LEU A 134 -7.98 -3.91 -1.51
N ASP A 135 -7.19 -2.88 -1.74
CA ASP A 135 -5.83 -3.00 -2.26
C ASP A 135 -4.84 -2.99 -1.11
N ILE A 136 -3.88 -3.92 -1.14
CA ILE A 136 -2.92 -4.14 -0.07
C ILE A 136 -1.51 -4.17 -0.67
N TRP A 137 -0.62 -3.38 -0.07
CA TRP A 137 0.81 -3.41 -0.30
C TRP A 137 1.52 -3.87 0.97
N VAL A 138 2.45 -4.80 0.83
CA VAL A 138 3.36 -5.24 1.88
C VAL A 138 4.75 -4.72 1.53
N GLY A 139 5.13 -3.64 2.22
CA GLY A 139 6.41 -2.96 2.05
C GLY A 139 7.40 -3.32 3.15
N THR A 140 8.48 -2.56 3.20
CA THR A 140 9.50 -2.64 4.26
C THR A 140 9.88 -1.25 4.73
N TYR A 141 10.38 -1.16 5.96
CA TYR A 141 10.81 0.10 6.55
C TYR A 141 11.98 0.73 5.79
N ASP A 142 12.90 -0.09 5.26
CA ASP A 142 14.16 0.34 4.64
C ASP A 142 14.20 0.20 3.12
N GLY A 143 13.20 -0.45 2.51
CA GLY A 143 13.13 -0.70 1.07
C GLY A 143 13.88 -1.96 0.60
N GLU A 144 14.50 -2.70 1.51
CA GLU A 144 15.03 -4.03 1.21
C GLU A 144 13.89 -5.04 1.04
N TYR A 145 14.18 -6.16 0.39
CA TYR A 145 13.18 -7.18 0.10
C TYR A 145 13.32 -8.39 1.04
N CYS A 146 12.19 -8.91 1.54
CA CYS A 146 12.19 -10.11 2.36
C CYS A 146 10.93 -10.96 2.17
N ASP A 147 11.01 -12.25 2.52
CA ASP A 147 9.83 -13.12 2.55
C ASP A 147 8.90 -12.69 3.71
N ALA A 148 7.61 -12.60 3.43
CA ALA A 148 6.57 -12.32 4.40
C ALA A 148 5.28 -13.11 4.11
N VAL A 149 4.38 -13.11 5.10
CA VAL A 149 3.05 -13.71 5.00
C VAL A 149 2.02 -12.66 5.41
N LEU A 150 1.08 -12.38 4.52
CA LEU A 150 -0.09 -11.55 4.78
C LEU A 150 -1.23 -12.43 5.31
N SER A 151 -1.89 -12.01 6.39
CA SER A 151 -3.09 -12.63 6.95
C SER A 151 -4.28 -11.69 6.89
N LEU A 152 -5.45 -12.22 6.48
CA LEU A 152 -6.75 -11.56 6.59
C LEU A 152 -7.71 -12.41 7.43
N GLU A 153 -8.32 -11.81 8.44
CA GLU A 153 -9.33 -12.48 9.29
C GLU A 153 -10.43 -11.51 9.75
N THR A 154 -11.68 -11.96 9.72
CA THR A 154 -12.83 -11.20 10.22
C THR A 154 -13.29 -11.70 11.58
N PHE A 155 -13.76 -10.76 12.39
CA PHE A 155 -14.34 -11.03 13.70
C PHE A 155 -15.70 -10.37 13.81
N ARG A 156 -16.64 -11.00 14.50
CA ARG A 156 -17.94 -10.36 14.78
C ARG A 156 -17.76 -9.15 15.67
N ARG A 157 -18.55 -8.11 15.40
CA ARG A 157 -18.65 -6.92 16.25
C ARG A 157 -19.84 -6.98 17.19
#